data_AF-A0A6N7JTK8-F1
#
_entry.id   AF-A0A6N7JTK8-F1
#
_cell.length_a   1.000
_cell.length_b   1.000
_cell.length_c   1.000
_cell.angle_alpha   90.00
_cell.angle_beta   90.00
_cell.angle_gamma   90.00
#
_symmetry.space_group_name_H-M   'P 1'
#
loop_
_entity.id
_entity.type
_entity.pdbx_description
1 polymer ?
#
loop_
_entity_poly.entity_id
_entity_poly.type
_entity_poly.pdbx_seq_one_letter_code
_entity_poly.pdbx_strand_id
1 'polypeptide(L)' 'MPTLDFSHLTTDQRLDLIAELCDSIDHDAVPLTEAQIAELDRRLVMLDAEPGEGRDAFEALIDLRRRHA' A
#
# COMPACT_ATOMS: atom_id res chain seq x y z
N MET A 1 23.32 -6.32 12.76
CA MET A 1 22.10 -5.53 13.03
C MET A 1 21.31 -6.25 14.11
N PRO A 2 20.76 -5.54 15.11
CA PRO A 2 19.89 -6.18 16.08
C PRO A 2 18.64 -6.70 15.36
N THR A 3 18.25 -7.93 15.67
CA THR A 3 17.03 -8.52 15.14
C THR A 3 15.87 -8.03 16.00
N LEU A 4 14.90 -7.35 15.40
CA LEU A 4 13.64 -7.00 16.06
C LEU A 4 12.76 -8.25 16.06
N ASP A 5 12.40 -8.73 17.25
CA ASP A 5 11.55 -9.91 17.43
C ASP A 5 10.08 -9.51 17.70
N PHE A 6 9.20 -9.88 16.77
CA PHE A 6 7.75 -9.63 16.84
C PHE A 6 6.95 -10.94 17.03
N SER A 7 7.61 -12.04 17.36
CA SER A 7 6.98 -13.36 17.53
C SER A 7 5.87 -13.38 18.59
N HIS A 8 5.97 -12.48 19.58
CA HIS A 8 5.01 -12.30 20.66
C HIS A 8 3.72 -11.56 20.26
N LEU A 9 3.70 -10.89 19.10
CA LEU A 9 2.52 -10.17 18.63
C LEU A 9 1.54 -11.11 17.92
N THR A 10 0.25 -10.95 18.22
CA THR A 10 -0.85 -11.51 17.43
C THR A 10 -0.88 -10.91 16.02
N THR A 11 -1.62 -11.53 15.10
CA THR A 11 -1.77 -11.00 13.74
C THR A 11 -2.31 -9.57 13.72
N ASP A 12 -3.34 -9.28 14.51
CA ASP A 12 -3.94 -7.94 14.56
C ASP A 12 -2.94 -6.89 15.06
N GLN A 13 -2.21 -7.22 16.15
CA GLN A 13 -1.17 -6.34 16.67
C GLN A 13 -0.01 -6.11 15.70
N ARG A 14 0.31 -7.09 14.84
CA ARG A 14 1.31 -6.90 13.78
C ARG A 14 0.79 -5.96 12.70
N LEU A 15 -0.48 -6.05 12.34
CA LEU A 15 -1.08 -5.15 11.36
C LEU A 15 -1.14 -3.71 11.88
N ASP A 16 -1.50 -3.52 13.14
CA ASP A 16 -1.48 -2.22 13.80
C ASP A 16 -0.06 -1.64 13.81
N LEU A 17 0.94 -2.44 14.20
CA LEU A 17 2.34 -2.02 14.18
C LEU A 17 2.82 -1.65 12.76
N ILE A 18 2.43 -2.41 11.74
CA ILE A 18 2.78 -2.07 10.35
C ILE A 18 2.17 -0.72 9.97
N ALA A 19 0.91 -0.45 10.34
CA ALA A 19 0.27 0.83 10.07
C ALA A 19 1.00 1.99 10.77
N GLU A 20 1.30 1.85 12.06
CA GLU A 20 2.04 2.86 12.83
C GLU A 20 3.43 3.12 12.24
N LEU A 21 4.15 2.06 11.84
CA LEU A 21 5.46 2.20 11.22
C LEU A 21 5.35 2.92 9.86
N CYS A 22 4.37 2.56 9.04
CA CYS A 22 4.13 3.24 7.77
C CYS A 22 3.80 4.72 7.97
N ASP A 23 2.94 5.06 8.93
CA ASP A 23 2.57 6.44 9.24
C ASP A 23 3.74 7.25 9.84
N SER A 24 4.71 6.57 10.46
CA SER A 24 5.90 7.20 11.04
C SER A 24 7.00 7.52 10.03
N ILE A 25 6.93 6.96 8.81
CA ILE A 25 7.93 7.17 7.77
C ILE A 25 7.64 8.50 7.06
N ASP A 26 8.63 9.39 7.05
CA ASP A 26 8.59 10.59 6.22
C ASP A 26 8.60 10.19 4.73
N HIS A 27 7.73 10.82 3.93
CA HIS A 27 7.59 10.53 2.51
C HIS A 27 8.93 10.71 1.78
N ASP A 28 9.68 11.75 2.15
CA ASP A 28 10.96 12.07 1.54
C ASP A 28 12.08 11.07 1.93
N ALA A 29 11.86 10.26 2.96
CA ALA A 29 12.80 9.22 3.39
C ALA A 29 12.74 7.96 2.52
N VAL A 30 11.71 7.80 1.68
CA VAL A 30 11.56 6.67 0.76
C VAL A 30 11.36 7.19 -0.67
N PRO A 31 12.40 7.82 -1.25
CA PRO A 31 12.30 8.35 -2.60
C PRO A 31 12.07 7.21 -3.60
N LEU A 32 11.15 7.43 -4.53
CA LEU A 32 10.93 6.52 -5.63
C LEU A 32 12.12 6.53 -6.58
N THR A 33 12.46 5.36 -7.11
CA THR A 33 13.40 5.26 -8.23
C THR A 33 12.82 5.89 -9.49
N GLU A 34 13.68 6.34 -10.40
CA GLU A 34 13.26 6.88 -11.70
C GLU A 34 12.34 5.90 -12.46
N ALA A 35 12.64 4.60 -12.39
CA ALA A 35 11.83 3.56 -13.01
C ALA A 35 10.42 3.45 -12.40
N GLN A 36 10.29 3.62 -11.08
CA GLN A 36 8.99 3.62 -10.40
C GLN A 36 8.19 4.88 -10.73
N ILE A 37 8.83 6.04 -10.79
CA ILE A 37 8.19 7.30 -11.18
C ILE A 37 7.64 7.18 -12.61
N ALA A 38 8.47 6.74 -13.56
CA ALA A 38 8.05 6.57 -14.95
C ALA A 38 6.89 5.57 -15.12
N GLU A 39 6.86 4.51 -14.31
CA GLU A 39 5.76 3.55 -14.30
C GLU A 39 4.46 4.15 -13.73
N LEU A 40 4.55 4.96 -12.67
CA LEU A 40 3.39 5.67 -12.13
C LEU A 40 2.82 6.65 -13.15
N ASP A 41 3.67 7.46 -13.79
CA ASP A 41 3.24 8.40 -14.84
C ASP A 41 2.54 7.67 -15.99
N ARG A 42 3.10 6.55 -16.45
CA ARG A 42 2.49 5.72 -17.50
C ARG A 42 1.09 5.23 -17.11
N ARG A 43 0.91 4.78 -15.86
CA ARG A 43 -0.40 4.30 -15.36
C ARG A 43 -1.42 5.42 -15.20
N LEU A 44 -0.99 6.59 -14.77
CA LEU A 44 -1.87 7.76 -14.67
C LEU A 44 -2.37 8.17 -16.06
N VAL A 45 -1.49 8.22 -17.06
CA VAL A 45 -1.89 8.50 -18.45
C VAL A 45 -2.87 7.46 -18.98
N MET A 46 -2.66 6.17 -18.69
CA MET A 46 -3.62 5.12 -19.07
C MET A 46 -4.98 5.32 -18.41
N LEU A 47 -5.01 5.63 -17.12
CA LEU A 47 -6.25 5.88 -16.38
C LEU A 47 -7.02 7.09 -16.92
N ASP A 48 -6.31 8.17 -17.27
CA ASP A 48 -6.92 9.36 -17.86
C ASP A 48 -7.49 9.11 -19.26
N ALA A 49 -6.84 8.24 -20.05
CA ALA A 49 -7.30 7.86 -21.38
C ALA A 49 -8.54 6.95 -21.34
N GLU A 50 -8.63 6.07 -20.33
CA GLU A 50 -9.68 5.07 -20.19
C GLU A 50 -10.25 5.05 -18.75
N PRO A 51 -10.94 6.11 -18.32
CA PRO A 51 -11.42 6.25 -16.93
C PRO A 51 -12.46 5.20 -16.50
N GLY A 52 -12.99 4.42 -17.45
CA GLY A 52 -13.98 3.37 -17.21
C GLY A 52 -13.41 1.99 -16.88
N GLU A 53 -12.10 1.76 -17.02
CA GLU A 53 -11.48 0.47 -16.68
C GLU A 53 -11.15 0.34 -15.18
N GLY A 54 -11.13 1.47 -14.45
CA GLY A 54 -10.97 1.49 -13.01
C GLY A 54 -12.25 1.11 -12.28
N ARG A 55 -12.12 0.50 -11.09
CA ARG A 55 -13.21 0.35 -10.13
C ARG A 55 -12.91 1.15 -8.88
N ASP A 56 -13.95 1.57 -8.17
CA ASP A 56 -13.79 2.31 -6.92
C ASP A 56 -12.91 1.52 -5.92
N ALA A 57 -11.91 2.20 -5.35
CA ALA A 57 -10.92 1.55 -4.49
C ALA A 57 -11.54 1.07 -3.17
N PHE A 58 -12.53 1.79 -2.63
CA PHE A 58 -13.22 1.39 -1.41
C PHE A 58 -14.13 0.20 -1.66
N GLU A 59 -14.90 0.18 -2.75
CA GLU A 59 -15.64 -1.01 -3.18
C GLU A 59 -14.70 -2.20 -3.37
N ALA A 60 -13.52 -1.94 -3.95
CA ALA A 60 -12.56 -3.00 -4.19
C ALA A 60 -12.04 -3.65 -2.90
N LEU A 61 -11.76 -2.82 -1.90
CA LEU A 61 -11.33 -3.22 -0.57
C LEU A 61 -12.44 -3.95 0.20
N ILE A 62 -13.68 -3.48 0.12
CA ILE A 62 -14.84 -4.14 0.73
C ILE A 62 -14.99 -5.55 0.17
N ASP A 63 -14.92 -5.72 -1.15
CA ASP A 63 -15.00 -7.03 -1.81
C ASP A 63 -13.87 -7.98 -1.40
N LEU A 64 -12.65 -7.45 -1.25
CA LEU A 64 -11.51 -8.25 -0.78
C LEU A 64 -11.73 -8.71 0.66
N ARG A 65 -12.16 -7.81 1.55
CA ARG A 65 -12.46 -8.15 2.94
C ARG A 65 -13.58 -9.19 3.02
N ARG A 66 -14.64 -9.08 2.22
CA ARG A 66 -15.73 -10.06 2.19
C ARG A 66 -15.26 -11.45 1.75
N ARG A 67 -14.30 -11.53 0.82
CA ARG A 67 -13.76 -12.81 0.32
C ARG A 67 -12.80 -13.50 1.28
N HIS A 68 -12.20 -12.74 2.20
CA HIS A 68 -11.14 -13.20 3.10
C HIS A 68 -11.49 -12.99 4.58
N ALA A 69 -12.76 -12.73 4.90
CA ALA A 69 -13.33 -12.84 6.23
C ALA A 69 -13.81 -14.27 6.47
#